data_AF-A0A7C3A9Y1-F1
#
_entry.id   AF-A0A7C3A9Y1-F1
#
_cell.length_a   1.000
_cell.length_b   1.000
_cell.length_c   1.000
_cell.angle_alpha   90.00
_cell.angle_beta   90.00
_cell.angle_gamma   90.00
#
_symmetry.space_group_name_H-M   'P 1'
#
loop_
_entity.id
_entity.type
_entity.pdbx_description
1 polymer ?
#
loop_
_entity_poly.entity_id
_entity_poly.type
_entity_poly.pdbx_seq_one_letter_code
_entity_poly.pdbx_strand_id
1 'polypeptide(L)'
;MGSLFFGLDAEQAVHLVEVLTDNYEVVLMNPPYGAMSSTCKEYARKHYPRTHSDYYAAFIEQAIELAKSGGYVGALTGRTFLFLKSFQKLREEILRGDALMEVLLDLGFNVLDEATARYAAFTLRKRHDNDGVDWSEHPVTCFRLTKWDWDEKRIKFEEALSEYKAGGGIE
;
A
#
# COMPACT_ATOMS: atom_id res chain seq x y z
N MET A 1 -28.81 4.94 36.39
CA MET A 1 -28.63 5.41 35.00
C MET A 1 -27.18 5.76 34.67
N GLY A 2 -26.40 6.40 35.56
CA GLY A 2 -24.98 6.71 35.28
C GLY A 2 -24.07 5.49 35.05
N SER A 3 -24.22 4.40 35.81
CA SER A 3 -23.39 3.18 35.66
C SER A 3 -23.57 2.45 34.32
N LEU A 4 -24.74 2.57 33.69
CA LEU A 4 -25.02 1.96 32.39
C LEU A 4 -24.33 2.72 31.25
N PHE A 5 -24.27 4.06 31.34
CA PHE A 5 -23.53 4.91 30.39
C PHE A 5 -22.01 4.70 30.50
N PHE A 6 -21.46 4.62 31.73
CA PHE A 6 -20.04 4.30 31.92
C PHE A 6 -19.65 2.91 31.41
N GLY A 7 -20.55 1.91 31.50
CA GLY A 7 -20.31 0.58 30.96
C GLY A 7 -20.24 0.56 29.43
N LEU A 8 -21.14 1.28 28.75
CA LEU A 8 -21.17 1.41 27.29
C LEU A 8 -19.95 2.15 26.75
N ASP A 9 -19.53 3.23 27.40
CA ASP A 9 -18.34 3.99 26.99
C ASP A 9 -17.06 3.16 27.18
N ALA A 10 -16.98 2.35 28.25
CA ALA A 10 -15.87 1.44 28.48
C ALA A 10 -15.80 0.31 27.44
N GLU A 11 -16.96 -0.27 27.07
CA GLU A 11 -17.04 -1.29 26.03
C GLU A 11 -16.61 -0.75 24.66
N GLN A 12 -17.04 0.47 24.30
CA GLN A 12 -16.61 1.13 23.06
C GLN A 12 -15.11 1.43 23.08
N ALA A 13 -14.56 1.88 24.21
CA ALA A 13 -13.13 2.13 24.35
C ALA A 13 -12.31 0.83 24.22
N VAL A 14 -12.79 -0.28 24.79
CA VAL A 14 -12.14 -1.60 24.65
C VAL A 14 -12.18 -2.07 23.19
N HIS A 15 -13.34 -2.03 22.54
CA HIS A 15 -13.44 -2.38 21.11
C HIS A 15 -12.56 -1.49 20.23
N LEU A 16 -12.47 -0.19 20.53
CA LEU A 16 -11.58 0.70 19.81
C LEU A 16 -10.12 0.31 20.01
N VAL A 17 -9.71 -0.03 21.23
CA VAL A 17 -8.35 -0.53 21.50
C VAL A 17 -8.08 -1.84 20.78
N GLU A 18 -9.02 -2.78 20.80
CA GLU A 18 -8.90 -4.06 20.08
C GLU A 18 -8.68 -3.82 18.58
N VAL A 19 -9.54 -3.00 17.94
CA VAL A 19 -9.36 -2.62 16.53
C VAL A 19 -8.00 -1.95 16.32
N LEU A 20 -7.62 -0.99 17.15
CA LEU A 20 -6.36 -0.26 16.96
C LEU A 20 -5.10 -1.10 17.26
N THR A 21 -5.23 -2.27 17.87
CA THR A 21 -4.10 -3.12 18.27
C THR A 21 -4.05 -4.48 17.57
N ASP A 22 -5.09 -4.85 16.82
CA ASP A 22 -5.10 -6.10 16.06
C ASP A 22 -4.27 -6.00 14.77
N ASN A 23 -3.92 -7.17 14.24
CA ASN A 23 -3.46 -7.32 12.88
C ASN A 23 -4.61 -7.76 11.97
N TYR A 24 -4.49 -7.51 10.68
CA TYR A 24 -5.58 -7.68 9.72
C TYR A 24 -5.23 -8.61 8.57
N GLU A 25 -6.17 -9.42 8.12
CA GLU A 25 -6.03 -10.23 6.91
C GLU A 25 -5.83 -9.35 5.68
N VAL A 26 -6.50 -8.19 5.65
CA VAL A 26 -6.40 -7.20 4.57
C VAL A 26 -6.34 -5.79 5.16
N VAL A 27 -5.33 -5.02 4.75
CA VAL A 27 -5.20 -3.59 5.05
C VAL A 27 -5.39 -2.80 3.76
N LEU A 28 -6.26 -1.79 3.76
CA LEU A 28 -6.47 -0.90 2.60
C LEU A 28 -6.11 0.53 2.97
N MET A 29 -5.42 1.24 2.08
CA MET A 29 -5.03 2.62 2.34
C MET A 29 -4.98 3.54 1.12
N ASN A 30 -5.31 4.80 1.37
CA ASN A 30 -5.05 5.97 0.53
C ASN A 30 -4.33 7.00 1.43
N PRO A 31 -3.04 6.78 1.73
CA PRO A 31 -2.33 7.56 2.74
C PRO A 31 -2.10 9.01 2.27
N PRO A 32 -1.81 9.93 3.20
CA PRO A 32 -1.42 11.29 2.83
C PRO A 32 -0.15 11.30 1.97
N TYR A 33 -0.03 12.31 1.11
CA TYR A 33 1.07 12.48 0.15
C TYR A 33 1.88 13.74 0.39
N GLY A 34 3.18 13.66 0.12
CA GLY A 34 4.02 14.83 -0.09
C GLY A 34 4.99 15.12 1.05
N ALA A 35 5.49 16.36 1.06
CA ALA A 35 6.58 16.74 1.94
C ALA A 35 6.15 16.71 3.41
N MET A 36 6.89 15.94 4.21
CA MET A 36 6.73 15.98 5.66
C MET A 36 7.15 17.34 6.22
N SER A 37 6.43 17.82 7.23
CA SER A 37 6.91 18.91 8.07
C SER A 37 8.22 18.50 8.77
N SER A 38 9.00 19.46 9.26
CA SER A 38 10.25 19.17 9.98
C SER A 38 10.02 18.21 11.15
N THR A 39 8.99 18.45 11.95
CA THR A 39 8.61 17.59 13.09
C THR A 39 8.23 16.19 12.65
N CYS A 40 7.39 16.06 11.60
CA CYS A 40 7.01 14.74 11.09
C CYS A 40 8.21 14.01 10.47
N LYS A 41 9.13 14.72 9.83
CA LYS A 41 10.36 14.15 9.26
C LYS A 41 11.29 13.60 10.34
N GLU A 42 11.41 14.31 11.47
CA GLU A 42 12.19 13.84 12.61
C GLU A 42 11.58 12.58 13.23
N TYR A 43 10.26 12.58 13.43
CA TYR A 43 9.53 11.41 13.88
C TYR A 43 9.76 10.22 12.92
N ALA A 44 9.57 10.43 11.62
CA ALA A 44 9.73 9.38 10.62
C ALA A 44 11.18 8.87 10.54
N ARG A 45 12.20 9.72 10.73
CA ARG A 45 13.59 9.25 10.80
C ARG A 45 13.85 8.34 11.99
N LYS A 46 13.20 8.61 13.13
CA LYS A 46 13.34 7.83 14.35
C LYS A 46 12.60 6.49 14.27
N HIS A 47 11.38 6.50 13.75
CA HIS A 47 10.48 5.34 13.80
C HIS A 47 10.41 4.55 12.48
N TYR A 48 10.66 5.20 11.34
CA TYR A 48 10.59 4.63 9.99
C TYR A 48 11.87 4.94 9.18
N PRO A 49 13.06 4.56 9.67
CA PRO A 49 14.34 4.96 9.07
C PRO A 49 14.51 4.50 7.61
N ARG A 50 13.80 3.44 7.19
CA ARG A 50 13.81 2.89 5.83
C ARG A 50 12.92 3.68 4.86
N THR A 51 11.89 4.34 5.36
CA THR A 51 10.81 4.93 4.54
C THR A 51 10.47 6.37 4.89
N HIS A 52 11.29 7.02 5.72
CA HIS A 52 11.11 8.42 6.15
C HIS A 52 11.10 9.47 5.02
N SER A 53 11.29 9.09 3.75
CA SER A 53 11.36 9.99 2.59
C SER A 53 10.04 10.73 2.29
N ASP A 54 8.90 10.08 2.48
CA ASP A 54 7.54 10.60 2.19
C ASP A 54 6.52 9.92 3.12
N TYR A 55 5.37 10.55 3.38
CA TYR A 55 4.33 9.96 4.24
C TYR A 55 3.87 8.62 3.70
N TYR A 56 3.53 8.53 2.42
CA TYR A 56 2.98 7.29 1.88
C TYR A 56 3.97 6.12 2.04
N ALA A 57 5.28 6.38 2.01
CA ALA A 57 6.29 5.33 2.16
C ALA A 57 6.31 4.78 3.59
N ALA A 58 6.22 5.65 4.60
CA ALA A 58 6.09 5.22 5.99
C ALA A 58 4.78 4.45 6.23
N PHE A 59 3.69 4.89 5.60
CA PHE A 59 2.41 4.18 5.65
C PHE A 59 2.45 2.81 4.97
N ILE A 60 3.24 2.61 3.90
CA ILE A 60 3.46 1.26 3.33
C ILE A 60 4.11 0.34 4.36
N GLU A 61 5.17 0.79 5.02
CA GLU A 61 5.85 0.00 6.06
C GLU A 61 4.88 -0.32 7.20
N GLN A 62 4.14 0.67 7.70
CA GLN A 62 3.15 0.48 8.76
C GLN A 62 1.99 -0.44 8.36
N ALA A 63 1.47 -0.33 7.13
CA ALA A 63 0.39 -1.18 6.65
C ALA A 63 0.83 -2.66 6.54
N ILE A 64 2.08 -2.90 6.16
CA ILE A 64 2.67 -4.25 6.18
C ILE A 64 2.80 -4.75 7.63
N GLU A 65 3.20 -3.89 8.58
CA GLU A 65 3.27 -4.27 10.00
C GLU A 65 1.90 -4.69 10.54
N LEU A 66 0.84 -3.94 10.20
CA LEU A 66 -0.55 -4.23 10.58
C LEU A 66 -1.17 -5.45 9.87
N ALA A 67 -0.63 -5.88 8.74
CA ALA A 67 -1.14 -7.07 8.07
C ALA A 67 -0.73 -8.35 8.83
N LYS A 68 -1.60 -9.37 8.89
CA LYS A 68 -1.23 -10.71 9.37
C LYS A 68 -0.22 -11.34 8.43
N SER A 69 0.54 -12.31 8.93
CA SER A 69 1.45 -13.12 8.10
C SER A 69 0.67 -13.75 6.94
N GLY A 70 1.09 -13.50 5.69
CA GLY A 70 0.38 -13.93 4.48
C GLY A 70 -0.84 -13.08 4.10
N GLY A 71 -1.18 -12.09 4.91
CA GLY A 71 -2.21 -11.10 4.64
C GLY A 71 -1.81 -10.10 3.56
N TYR A 72 -2.77 -9.30 3.12
CA TYR A 72 -2.61 -8.41 1.97
C TYR A 72 -2.71 -6.93 2.35
N VAL A 73 -1.97 -6.10 1.62
CA VAL A 73 -2.09 -4.63 1.68
C VAL A 73 -2.50 -4.14 0.31
N GLY A 74 -3.64 -3.44 0.22
CA GLY A 74 -4.03 -2.68 -0.97
C GLY A 74 -3.74 -1.19 -0.75
N ALA A 75 -3.04 -0.56 -1.69
CA ALA A 75 -2.64 0.82 -1.54
C ALA A 75 -2.83 1.61 -2.83
N LEU A 76 -3.38 2.81 -2.72
CA LEU A 76 -3.26 3.87 -3.72
C LEU A 76 -2.21 4.84 -3.20
N THR A 77 -1.11 5.07 -3.93
CA THR A 77 -0.08 6.03 -3.51
C THR A 77 0.51 6.86 -4.65
N GLY A 78 1.40 7.81 -4.32
CA GLY A 78 2.27 8.42 -5.32
C GLY A 78 3.26 7.39 -5.92
N ARG A 79 3.48 7.43 -7.23
CA ARG A 79 4.32 6.42 -7.94
C ARG A 79 5.83 6.66 -7.88
N THR A 80 6.29 7.69 -7.18
CA THR A 80 7.71 8.09 -7.17
C THR A 80 8.61 7.04 -6.51
N PHE A 81 8.06 6.17 -5.65
CA PHE A 81 8.81 5.06 -5.06
C PHE A 81 9.35 4.06 -6.07
N LEU A 82 8.76 3.98 -7.26
CA LEU A 82 9.25 3.11 -8.33
C LEU A 82 10.59 3.60 -8.90
N PHE A 83 10.92 4.89 -8.77
CA PHE A 83 12.02 5.50 -9.53
C PHE A 83 13.06 6.20 -8.65
N LEU A 84 12.65 6.94 -7.61
CA LEU A 84 13.59 7.81 -6.90
C LEU A 84 14.52 6.98 -6.00
N LYS A 85 15.78 7.39 -5.94
CA LYS A 85 16.81 6.78 -5.09
C LYS A 85 16.47 6.86 -3.59
N SER A 86 15.76 7.91 -3.18
CA SER A 86 15.26 8.07 -1.80
C SER A 86 14.32 6.97 -1.33
N PHE A 87 13.78 6.15 -2.24
CA PHE A 87 12.94 4.98 -1.94
C PHE A 87 13.64 3.64 -2.22
N GLN A 88 14.97 3.63 -2.38
CA GLN A 88 15.71 2.40 -2.63
C GLN A 88 15.50 1.36 -1.52
N LYS A 89 15.58 1.78 -0.25
CA LYS A 89 15.33 0.89 0.90
C LYS A 89 13.93 0.31 0.91
N LEU A 90 12.92 1.12 0.58
CA LEU A 90 11.55 0.62 0.41
C LEU A 90 11.50 -0.50 -0.64
N ARG A 91 12.17 -0.34 -1.79
CA ARG A 91 12.17 -1.36 -2.84
C ARG A 91 12.98 -2.61 -2.50
N GLU A 92 14.16 -2.45 -1.92
CA GLU A 92 15.14 -3.53 -1.73
C GLU A 92 14.96 -4.27 -0.41
N GLU A 93 14.61 -3.57 0.67
CA GLU A 93 14.50 -4.15 2.02
C GLU A 93 13.04 -4.54 2.34
N ILE A 94 12.06 -3.72 1.93
CA ILE A 94 10.65 -3.94 2.31
C ILE A 94 9.90 -4.71 1.22
N LEU A 95 9.86 -4.19 -0.01
CA LEU A 95 9.07 -4.78 -1.13
C LEU A 95 9.69 -6.06 -1.74
N ARG A 96 10.85 -6.49 -1.23
CA ARG A 96 11.50 -7.76 -1.56
C ARG A 96 11.81 -8.61 -0.34
N GLY A 97 11.60 -8.07 0.86
CA GLY A 97 11.90 -8.73 2.12
C GLY A 97 10.66 -8.93 2.96
N ASP A 98 10.02 -7.84 3.39
CA ASP A 98 8.89 -7.87 4.33
C ASP A 98 7.55 -8.21 3.65
N ALA A 99 7.36 -7.78 2.40
CA ALA A 99 6.17 -8.08 1.60
C ALA A 99 6.49 -8.11 0.11
N LEU A 100 5.81 -8.96 -0.66
CA LEU A 100 5.95 -9.02 -2.11
C LEU A 100 4.86 -8.21 -2.79
N MET A 101 5.22 -7.53 -3.88
CA MET A 101 4.24 -6.90 -4.76
C MET A 101 3.59 -7.96 -5.65
N GLU A 102 2.27 -8.03 -5.65
CA GLU A 102 1.50 -9.01 -6.45
C GLU A 102 1.01 -8.38 -7.74
N VAL A 103 0.38 -7.19 -7.62
CA VAL A 103 -0.16 -6.43 -8.74
C VAL A 103 0.25 -4.97 -8.59
N LEU A 104 0.67 -4.35 -9.70
CA LEU A 104 0.95 -2.93 -9.81
C LEU A 104 0.14 -2.33 -10.96
N LEU A 105 -0.66 -1.31 -10.65
CA LEU A 105 -1.29 -0.43 -11.61
C LEU A 105 -0.51 0.88 -11.65
N ASP A 106 0.23 1.12 -12.73
CA ASP A 106 0.87 2.40 -12.97
C ASP A 106 -0.15 3.36 -13.59
N LEU A 107 -0.83 4.13 -12.74
CA LEU A 107 -1.98 4.94 -13.13
C LEU A 107 -1.58 6.27 -13.78
N GLY A 108 -0.45 6.88 -13.41
CA GLY A 108 -0.08 8.21 -13.94
C GLY A 108 -0.93 9.34 -13.37
N PHE A 109 -1.27 10.35 -14.19
CA PHE A 109 -2.01 11.56 -13.77
C PHE A 109 -3.52 11.35 -13.72
N ASN A 110 -4.27 12.35 -13.22
CA ASN A 110 -5.74 12.39 -13.27
C ASN A 110 -6.38 11.15 -12.63
N VAL A 111 -6.03 10.88 -11.37
CA VAL A 111 -6.62 9.78 -10.58
C VAL A 111 -7.43 10.34 -9.42
N LEU A 112 -6.93 11.40 -8.80
CA LEU A 112 -7.64 12.17 -7.79
C LEU A 112 -7.90 13.57 -8.33
N ASP A 113 -9.11 14.06 -8.12
CA ASP A 113 -9.52 15.39 -8.55
C ASP A 113 -8.57 16.46 -8.01
N GLU A 114 -8.25 17.45 -8.84
CA GLU A 114 -7.37 18.59 -8.52
C GLU A 114 -5.92 18.24 -8.15
N ALA A 115 -5.54 16.96 -8.14
CA ALA A 115 -4.21 16.54 -7.77
C ALA A 115 -3.25 16.47 -8.96
N THR A 116 -2.10 17.13 -8.83
CA THR A 116 -1.04 17.17 -9.86
C THR A 116 -0.05 16.01 -9.74
N ALA A 117 -0.21 15.14 -8.75
CA ALA A 117 0.66 14.01 -8.52
C ALA A 117 0.39 12.87 -9.52
N ARG A 118 1.36 11.97 -9.65
CA ARG A 118 1.20 10.72 -10.40
C ARG A 118 1.02 9.57 -9.43
N TYR A 119 0.09 8.68 -9.74
CA TYR A 119 -0.36 7.64 -8.84
C TYR A 119 0.02 6.24 -9.31
N ALA A 120 0.11 5.34 -8.34
CA ALA A 120 0.12 3.91 -8.54
C ALA A 120 -0.89 3.28 -7.55
N ALA A 121 -1.59 2.25 -7.99
CA ALA A 121 -2.33 1.37 -7.08
C ALA A 121 -1.67 0.00 -7.10
N PHE A 122 -1.56 -0.66 -5.95
CA PHE A 122 -0.90 -1.96 -5.88
C PHE A 122 -1.40 -2.81 -4.73
N THR A 123 -1.18 -4.11 -4.85
CA THR A 123 -1.38 -5.08 -3.77
C THR A 123 -0.05 -5.67 -3.35
N LEU A 124 0.17 -5.75 -2.05
CA LEU A 124 1.29 -6.45 -1.44
C LEU A 124 0.79 -7.66 -0.66
N ARG A 125 1.62 -8.70 -0.55
CA ARG A 125 1.40 -9.84 0.34
C ARG A 125 2.51 -9.89 1.39
N LYS A 126 2.13 -9.81 2.67
CA LYS A 126 3.09 -9.86 3.78
C LYS A 126 3.77 -11.22 3.83
N ARG A 127 5.05 -11.23 4.19
CA ARG A 127 5.83 -12.45 4.33
C ARG A 127 5.18 -13.45 5.26
N HIS A 128 5.10 -14.68 4.77
CA HIS A 128 4.63 -15.84 5.48
C HIS A 128 5.64 -16.96 5.31
N ASP A 129 6.17 -17.45 6.43
CA ASP A 129 7.11 -18.56 6.38
C ASP A 129 6.39 -19.82 5.89
N ASN A 130 7.05 -20.62 5.05
CA ASN A 130 6.51 -21.85 4.47
C ASN A 130 5.28 -21.65 3.58
N ASP A 131 5.15 -20.49 2.92
CA ASP A 131 4.13 -20.24 1.89
C ASP A 131 4.42 -20.95 0.55
N GLY A 132 5.61 -21.56 0.40
CA GLY A 132 6.04 -22.25 -0.82
C GLY A 132 6.38 -21.30 -1.98
N VAL A 133 6.47 -19.99 -1.72
CA VAL A 133 6.78 -18.99 -2.73
C VAL A 133 8.29 -18.80 -2.81
N ASP A 134 8.83 -18.71 -4.03
CA ASP A 134 10.20 -18.22 -4.21
C ASP A 134 10.20 -16.68 -4.19
N TRP A 135 10.56 -16.12 -3.04
CA TRP A 135 10.58 -14.67 -2.84
C TRP A 135 11.64 -13.94 -3.70
N SER A 136 12.65 -14.66 -4.19
CA SER A 136 13.72 -14.08 -5.00
C SER A 136 13.32 -13.89 -6.47
N GLU A 137 12.42 -14.74 -6.96
CA GLU A 137 11.96 -14.76 -8.35
C GLU A 137 10.45 -14.51 -8.51
N HIS A 138 9.77 -14.06 -7.45
CA HIS A 138 8.33 -13.83 -7.48
C HIS A 138 7.93 -12.82 -8.58
N PRO A 139 7.10 -13.21 -9.56
CA PRO A 139 6.69 -12.33 -10.64
C PRO A 139 5.72 -11.26 -10.14
N VAL A 140 5.86 -10.04 -10.66
CA VAL A 140 4.92 -8.94 -10.38
C VAL A 140 4.07 -8.69 -11.62
N THR A 141 2.75 -8.75 -11.47
CA THR A 141 1.82 -8.42 -12.55
C THR A 141 1.69 -6.89 -12.65
N CYS A 142 2.10 -6.28 -13.75
CA CYS A 142 2.12 -4.83 -13.90
C CYS A 142 1.25 -4.37 -15.08
N PHE A 143 0.29 -3.48 -14.82
CA PHE A 143 -0.54 -2.83 -15.83
C PHE A 143 -0.14 -1.36 -15.95
N ARG A 144 0.30 -0.94 -17.14
CA ARG A 144 0.65 0.45 -17.41
C ARG A 144 -0.52 1.21 -18.02
N LEU A 145 -1.18 2.03 -17.21
CA LEU A 145 -2.38 2.78 -17.60
C LEU A 145 -2.10 4.28 -17.83
N THR A 146 -0.82 4.65 -17.92
CA THR A 146 -0.36 6.05 -18.00
C THR A 146 -0.71 6.76 -19.31
N LYS A 147 -1.09 6.00 -20.35
CA LYS A 147 -1.37 6.52 -21.70
C LYS A 147 -2.81 6.98 -21.87
N TRP A 148 -3.69 6.61 -20.95
CA TRP A 148 -5.14 6.74 -21.09
C TRP A 148 -5.68 7.78 -20.11
N ASP A 149 -6.78 8.42 -20.52
CA ASP A 149 -7.50 9.35 -19.64
C ASP A 149 -8.26 8.58 -18.55
N TRP A 150 -8.62 9.28 -17.46
CA TRP A 150 -9.23 8.67 -16.28
C TRP A 150 -10.39 7.73 -16.62
N ASP A 151 -11.32 8.21 -17.45
CA ASP A 151 -12.53 7.47 -17.83
C ASP A 151 -12.21 6.21 -18.66
N GLU A 152 -11.08 6.20 -19.37
CA GLU A 152 -10.64 5.09 -20.21
C GLU A 152 -9.83 4.05 -19.45
N LYS A 153 -9.13 4.45 -18.36
CA LYS A 153 -8.23 3.56 -17.61
C LYS A 153 -8.92 2.30 -17.11
N ARG A 154 -10.17 2.43 -16.67
CA ARG A 154 -10.96 1.28 -16.21
C ARG A 154 -11.20 0.29 -17.36
N ILE A 155 -11.63 0.79 -18.51
CA ILE A 155 -11.91 -0.03 -19.69
C ILE A 155 -10.64 -0.76 -20.12
N LYS A 156 -9.52 -0.03 -20.19
CA LYS A 156 -8.21 -0.59 -20.58
C LYS A 156 -7.65 -1.58 -19.58
N PHE A 157 -7.89 -1.36 -18.29
CA PHE A 157 -7.58 -2.35 -17.27
C PHE A 157 -8.41 -3.62 -17.43
N GLU A 158 -9.72 -3.50 -17.65
CA GLU A 158 -10.63 -4.66 -17.81
C GLU A 158 -10.31 -5.46 -19.08
N GLU A 159 -9.96 -4.80 -20.18
CA GLU A 159 -9.44 -5.42 -21.42
C GLU A 159 -8.15 -6.21 -21.12
N ALA A 160 -7.13 -5.55 -20.57
CA ALA A 160 -5.84 -6.18 -20.28
C ALA A 160 -5.94 -7.31 -19.25
N LEU A 161 -6.82 -7.18 -18.25
CA LEU A 161 -7.07 -8.23 -17.26
C LEU A 161 -7.73 -9.45 -17.90
N SER A 162 -8.62 -9.24 -18.87
CA SER A 162 -9.28 -10.33 -19.60
C SER A 162 -8.29 -11.08 -20.48
N GLU A 163 -7.41 -10.37 -21.17
CA GLU A 163 -6.33 -10.96 -21.97
C GLU A 163 -5.35 -11.76 -21.10
N TYR A 164 -4.94 -11.20 -19.96
CA TYR A 164 -4.09 -11.88 -18.99
C TYR A 164 -4.71 -13.20 -18.50
N LYS A 165 -6.00 -13.18 -18.14
CA LYS A 165 -6.73 -14.39 -17.72
C LYS A 165 -6.84 -15.44 -18.82
N ALA A 166 -6.83 -15.02 -20.09
CA ALA A 166 -6.84 -15.91 -21.24
C ALA A 166 -5.46 -16.49 -21.59
N GLY A 167 -4.40 -16.14 -20.84
CA GLY A 167 -3.02 -16.57 -21.10
C GLY A 167 -2.26 -15.68 -22.08
N GLY A 168 -2.80 -14.51 -22.42
CA GLY A 168 -2.09 -13.47 -23.16
C GLY A 168 -1.06 -12.73 -22.29
N GLY A 169 -0.02 -12.20 -22.91
CA GLY A 169 0.93 -11.31 -22.24
C GLY A 169 0.30 -9.93 -21.95
N ILE A 170 0.78 -9.24 -20.92
CA ILE A 170 0.39 -7.86 -20.60
C ILE A 170 1.44 -6.93 -21.24
N GLU A 171 1.02 -5.99 -22.10
CA GLU A 171 1.87 -4.89 -22.61
C GLU A 171 1.65 -3.56 -21.86
#